data_AF-A0AAN7VDN4-F1
#
_entry.id   AF-A0AAN7VDN4-F1
#
_cell.length_a   1.000
_cell.length_b   1.000
_cell.length_c   1.000
_cell.angle_alpha   90.00
_cell.angle_beta   90.00
_cell.angle_gamma   90.00
#
_symmetry.space_group_name_H-M   'P 1'
#
loop_
_entity.id
_entity.type
_entity.pdbx_description
1 polymer ?
#
loop_
_entity_poly.entity_id
_entity_poly.type
_entity_poly.pdbx_seq_one_letter_code
_entity_poly.pdbx_strand_id
1 'polypeptide(L)'
;MFFSASTYRWQILKKECLSLTVKPLSDTRWESRVDAVKVLKYNLGSINDALYNLFNDSSRDRNTRNLAKSLTSKIKSYKFVCSLFVWYNILSKLNVISKLMQNRCNLTNNSI
;
A
#
# COMPACT_ATOMS: atom_id res chain seq x y z
N MET A 1 -10.46 -7.12 1.58
CA MET A 1 -10.28 -5.88 2.38
C MET A 1 -10.35 -6.25 3.86
N PHE A 2 -9.24 -6.25 4.62
CA PHE A 2 -9.26 -6.60 6.05
C PHE A 2 -9.47 -5.38 6.97
N PHE A 3 -8.68 -4.34 6.76
CA PHE A 3 -8.72 -3.10 7.54
C PHE A 3 -9.91 -2.20 7.19
N SER A 4 -10.21 -2.01 5.91
CA SER A 4 -11.32 -1.18 5.45
C SER A 4 -12.71 -1.83 5.61
N ALA A 5 -12.78 -3.12 5.92
CA ALA A 5 -14.03 -3.79 6.26
C ALA A 5 -14.52 -3.44 7.69
N SER A 6 -13.74 -2.69 8.47
CA SER A 6 -14.11 -2.27 9.82
C SER A 6 -13.52 -0.91 10.14
N THR A 7 -14.38 0.05 10.50
CA THR A 7 -13.97 1.40 10.93
C THR A 7 -13.00 1.37 12.10
N TYR A 8 -13.19 0.44 13.05
CA TYR A 8 -12.29 0.21 14.16
C TYR A 8 -10.90 -0.28 13.73
N ARG A 9 -10.83 -1.30 12.86
CA ARG A 9 -9.54 -1.80 12.33
C ARG A 9 -8.82 -0.71 11.55
N TRP A 10 -9.56 0.10 10.80
CA TRP A 10 -9.03 1.27 10.10
C TRP A 10 -8.46 2.34 11.05
N GLN A 11 -9.10 2.58 12.20
CA GLN A 11 -8.57 3.51 13.21
C GLN A 11 -7.25 3.02 13.81
N ILE A 12 -7.12 1.72 14.11
CA ILE A 12 -5.85 1.13 14.58
C ILE A 12 -4.76 1.34 13.52
N LEU A 13 -5.06 1.05 12.25
CA LEU A 13 -4.10 1.25 11.18
C LEU A 13 -3.67 2.72 11.05
N LYS A 14 -4.59 3.68 11.17
CA LYS A 14 -4.26 5.11 11.12
C LYS A 14 -3.43 5.57 12.32
N LYS A 15 -3.62 4.96 13.50
CA LYS A 15 -2.82 5.26 14.69
C LYS A 15 -1.36 4.85 14.51
N GLU A 16 -1.13 3.68 13.91
CA GLU A 16 0.23 3.15 13.69
C GLU A 16 0.89 3.71 12.43
N CYS A 17 0.12 3.98 11.37
CA CYS A 17 0.59 4.61 10.13
C CYS A 17 0.26 6.11 10.13
N LEU A 18 1.04 6.90 10.86
CA LEU A 18 0.89 8.36 10.90
C LEU A 18 1.13 9.04 9.53
N SER A 19 1.90 8.40 8.63
CA SER A 19 2.25 8.95 7.32
C SER A 19 1.26 8.58 6.20
N LEU A 20 0.08 8.04 6.53
CA LEU A 20 -0.90 7.61 5.53
C LEU A 20 -1.65 8.83 4.99
N THR A 21 -0.95 9.70 4.26
CA THR A 21 -1.56 10.75 3.47
C THR A 21 -2.39 10.07 2.39
N VAL A 22 -3.71 10.05 2.58
CA VAL A 22 -4.66 9.71 1.53
C VAL A 22 -4.56 10.83 0.49
N LYS A 23 -3.59 10.72 -0.42
CA LYS A 23 -3.55 11.59 -1.58
C LYS A 23 -4.80 11.30 -2.41
N PRO A 24 -5.41 12.32 -3.03
CA PRO A 24 -6.41 12.08 -4.06
C PRO A 24 -5.82 11.13 -5.11
N LEU A 25 -6.66 10.24 -5.65
CA LEU A 25 -6.26 9.33 -6.73
C LEU A 25 -5.62 10.17 -7.84
N SER A 26 -4.30 10.03 -8.04
CA SER A 26 -3.59 10.73 -9.12
C SER A 26 -4.24 10.39 -10.46
N ASP A 27 -4.38 11.38 -11.33
CA ASP A 27 -5.08 11.26 -12.62
C ASP A 27 -4.51 10.19 -13.55
N THR A 28 -3.26 9.77 -13.35
CA THR A 28 -2.67 8.67 -14.11
C THR A 28 -2.67 7.34 -13.33
N ARG A 29 -3.26 6.33 -13.97
CA ARG A 29 -3.47 4.98 -13.42
C ARG A 29 -2.18 4.29 -12.94
N TRP A 30 -1.01 4.65 -13.47
CA TRP A 30 0.28 4.10 -13.07
C TRP A 30 0.88 4.81 -11.84
N GLU A 31 0.72 6.13 -11.76
CA GLU A 31 1.25 6.93 -10.64
C GLU A 31 0.58 6.56 -9.33
N SER A 32 -0.75 6.42 -9.34
CA SER A 32 -1.51 5.97 -8.16
C SER A 32 -1.04 4.60 -7.64
N ARG A 33 -0.71 3.67 -8.56
CA ARG A 33 -0.20 2.33 -8.19
C ARG A 33 1.21 2.40 -7.61
N VAL A 34 2.09 3.23 -8.18
CA VAL A 34 3.44 3.46 -7.63
C VAL A 34 3.35 4.04 -6.22
N ASP A 35 2.53 5.07 -6.01
CA ASP A 35 2.38 5.72 -4.71
C ASP A 35 1.79 4.77 -3.67
N ALA A 36 0.80 3.94 -4.02
CA ALA A 36 0.25 2.93 -3.11
C ALA A 36 1.31 1.90 -2.68
N VAL A 37 2.10 1.36 -3.63
CA VAL A 37 3.16 0.39 -3.33
C VAL A 37 4.29 1.04 -2.54
N LYS A 38 4.60 2.31 -2.83
CA LYS A 38 5.56 3.12 -2.08
C LYS A 38 5.16 3.23 -0.62
N VAL A 39 3.93 3.68 -0.36
CA VAL A 39 3.37 3.83 0.99
C VAL A 39 3.39 2.50 1.71
N LEU A 40 3.00 1.41 1.06
CA LEU A 40 3.02 0.06 1.63
C LEU A 40 4.43 -0.37 2.03
N LYS A 41 5.44 -0.11 1.18
CA LYS A 41 6.84 -0.44 1.45
C LYS A 41 7.39 0.33 2.66
N TYR A 42 7.12 1.63 2.75
CA TYR A 42 7.62 2.46 3.87
C TYR A 42 6.87 2.21 5.18
N ASN A 43 5.58 1.89 5.12
CA ASN A 43 4.74 1.66 6.29
C ASN A 43 4.61 0.18 6.66
N LEU A 44 5.42 -0.71 6.08
CA LEU A 44 5.31 -2.14 6.31
C LEU A 44 5.52 -2.53 7.78
N GLY A 45 6.40 -1.80 8.48
CA GLY A 45 6.61 -1.92 9.93
C GLY A 45 5.35 -1.54 10.71
N SER A 46 4.82 -0.33 10.50
CA SER A 46 3.59 0.14 11.13
C SER A 46 2.38 -0.78 10.88
N ILE A 47 2.25 -1.32 9.66
CA ILE A 47 1.18 -2.29 9.35
C ILE A 47 1.37 -3.58 10.15
N ASN A 48 2.60 -4.05 10.28
CA ASN A 48 2.91 -5.21 11.10
C ASN A 48 2.58 -4.96 12.58
N ASP A 49 2.88 -3.78 13.10
CA ASP A 49 2.60 -3.42 14.50
C ASP A 49 1.10 -3.28 14.75
N ALA A 50 0.36 -2.70 13.80
CA ALA A 50 -1.10 -2.67 13.84
C ALA A 50 -1.72 -4.08 13.87
N LEU A 51 -1.18 -5.02 13.08
CA LEU A 51 -1.61 -6.41 13.08
C LEU A 51 -1.24 -7.15 14.37
N TYR A 52 -0.08 -6.83 14.94
CA TYR A 52 0.36 -7.38 16.23
C TYR A 52 -0.56 -6.93 17.37
N ASN A 53 -0.92 -5.64 17.40
CA ASN A 53 -1.89 -5.09 18.36
C ASN A 53 -3.27 -5.75 18.22
N LEU A 54 -3.73 -5.98 16.98
CA LEU A 54 -5.00 -6.68 16.71
C LEU A 54 -4.98 -8.16 17.09
N PHE A 55 -3.83 -8.82 16.98
CA PHE A 55 -3.67 -10.22 17.37
C PHE A 55 -3.65 -10.39 18.90
N ASN A 56 -2.99 -9.48 19.62
CA ASN A 56 -2.86 -9.53 21.07
C ASN A 56 -4.09 -9.03 21.84
N ASP A 57 -4.98 -8.27 21.19
CA ASP A 57 -6.22 -7.80 21.82
C ASP A 57 -7.20 -8.96 22.07
N SER A 58 -7.24 -9.41 23.32
CA SER A 58 -8.07 -10.53 23.79
C SER A 58 -9.57 -10.27 23.72
N SER A 59 -9.98 -8.99 23.60
CA SER A 59 -11.39 -8.59 23.45
C SER A 59 -11.94 -8.79 22.04
N ARG A 60 -11.08 -9.09 21.06
CA ARG A 60 -11.49 -9.25 19.65
C ARG A 60 -11.93 -10.69 19.36
N ASP A 61 -12.80 -10.80 18.35
CA ASP A 61 -13.25 -12.09 17.85
C ASP A 61 -12.08 -13.00 17.46
N ARG A 62 -12.20 -14.29 17.78
CA ARG A 62 -11.16 -15.30 17.52
C ARG A 62 -10.79 -15.34 16.03
N ASN A 63 -11.76 -15.15 15.14
CA ASN A 63 -11.48 -15.12 13.70
C ASN A 63 -10.64 -13.89 13.32
N THR A 64 -10.94 -12.71 13.89
CA THR A 64 -10.17 -11.48 13.61
C THR A 64 -8.72 -11.63 14.02
N ARG A 65 -8.45 -12.23 15.20
CA ARG A 65 -7.09 -12.49 15.69
C ARG A 65 -6.35 -13.50 14.82
N ASN A 66 -7.01 -14.59 14.44
CA ASN A 66 -6.41 -15.61 13.57
C ASN A 66 -6.08 -15.05 12.18
N LEU A 67 -6.96 -14.22 11.62
CA LEU A 67 -6.72 -13.52 10.36
C LEU A 67 -5.55 -12.53 10.48
N ALA A 68 -5.49 -11.74 11.56
CA ALA A 68 -4.37 -10.83 11.81
C ALA A 68 -3.04 -11.59 11.94
N LYS A 69 -3.02 -12.72 12.64
CA LYS A 69 -1.86 -13.61 12.77
C LYS A 69 -1.41 -14.18 11.41
N SER A 70 -2.35 -14.71 10.62
CA SER A 70 -2.07 -15.23 9.28
C SER A 70 -1.50 -14.14 8.37
N LEU A 71 -2.07 -12.93 8.43
CA LEU A 71 -1.63 -11.81 7.62
C LEU A 71 -0.23 -11.31 8.04
N THR A 72 0.04 -11.28 9.34
CA THR A 72 1.37 -10.98 9.90
C THR A 72 2.42 -11.96 9.36
N SER A 73 2.12 -13.26 9.38
CA SER A 73 3.03 -14.28 8.85
C SER A 73 3.28 -14.12 7.35
N LYS A 74 2.28 -13.70 6.57
CA LYS A 74 2.41 -13.45 5.13
C LYS A 74 3.26 -12.22 4.84
N ILE A 75 3.03 -11.12 5.55
CA ILE A 75 3.77 -9.86 5.36
C ILE A 75 5.24 -10.01 5.74
N LYS A 76 5.55 -10.81 6.78
CA LYS A 76 6.93 -11.14 7.17
C LYS A 76 7.62 -12.15 6.25
N SER A 77 6.91 -12.75 5.29
CA SER A 77 7.52 -13.72 4.38
C SER A 77 8.53 -13.03 3.47
N TYR A 78 9.74 -13.61 3.37
CA TYR A 78 10.78 -13.13 2.46
C TYR A 78 10.26 -12.99 1.02
N LYS A 79 9.48 -13.97 0.55
CA LYS A 79 8.87 -13.94 -0.79
C LYS A 79 7.99 -12.70 -0.99
N PHE A 80 7.22 -12.31 0.02
CA PHE A 80 6.36 -11.14 -0.05
C PHE A 80 7.18 -9.85 -0.08
N VAL A 81 8.15 -9.71 0.82
CA VAL A 81 9.02 -8.52 0.89
C VAL A 81 9.83 -8.34 -0.40
N CYS A 82 10.43 -9.42 -0.93
CA CYS A 82 11.13 -9.39 -2.21
C CYS A 82 10.22 -9.01 -3.36
N SER A 83 9.05 -9.64 -3.45
CA SER A 83 8.06 -9.32 -4.49
C SER A 83 7.65 -7.86 -4.41
N LEU A 84 7.40 -7.33 -3.21
CA LEU A 84 7.03 -5.92 -3.01
C LEU A 84 8.12 -4.98 -3.53
N PHE A 85 9.39 -5.29 -3.25
CA PHE A 85 10.52 -4.47 -3.69
C PHE A 85 10.72 -4.53 -5.21
N VAL A 86 10.60 -5.72 -5.81
CA VAL A 86 10.67 -5.94 -7.26
C VAL A 86 9.53 -5.19 -7.95
N TRP A 87 8.30 -5.33 -7.47
CA TRP A 87 7.13 -4.65 -8.00
C TRP A 87 7.29 -3.14 -7.95
N TYR A 88 7.74 -2.58 -6.83
CA TYR A 88 7.99 -1.15 -6.70
C TYR A 88 8.96 -0.64 -7.78
N ASN A 89 10.06 -1.35 -8.02
CA ASN A 89 11.05 -0.96 -9.02
C ASN A 89 10.49 -1.02 -10.45
N ILE A 90 9.74 -2.06 -10.78
CA ILE A 90 9.11 -2.21 -12.11
C ILE A 90 8.08 -1.10 -12.33
N LEU A 91 7.17 -0.90 -11.38
CA LEU A 91 6.12 0.12 -11.44
C LEU A 91 6.71 1.53 -11.53
N SER A 92 7.78 1.82 -10.78
CA SER A 92 8.47 3.11 -10.82
C SER A 92 9.03 3.39 -12.21
N LYS A 93 9.71 2.42 -12.83
CA LYS A 93 10.22 2.55 -14.22
C LYS A 93 9.08 2.72 -15.23
N LEU A 94 8.02 1.92 -15.11
CA LEU A 94 6.85 2.05 -16.00
C LEU A 94 6.17 3.41 -15.88
N ASN A 95 6.08 3.97 -14.67
CA ASN A 95 5.51 5.29 -14.47
C ASN A 95 6.35 6.40 -15.15
N VAL A 96 7.68 6.30 -15.08
CA VAL A 96 8.57 7.23 -15.80
C VAL A 96 8.34 7.14 -17.31
N ILE A 97 8.30 5.93 -17.86
CA ILE A 97 8.05 5.71 -19.30
C ILE A 97 6.66 6.22 -19.69
N SER A 98 5.63 5.95 -18.88
CA SER A 98 4.26 6.42 -19.11
C SER A 98 4.20 7.95 -19.19
N LYS A 99 4.87 8.65 -18.26
CA LYS A 99 4.92 10.11 -18.26
C LYS A 99 5.70 10.66 -19.46
N LEU A 100 6.81 10.03 -19.84
CA LEU A 100 7.58 10.42 -21.03
C LEU A 100 6.74 10.31 -22.31
N MET A 101 6.01 9.21 -22.47
CA MET A 101 5.13 9.01 -23.63
C MET A 101 3.99 10.02 -23.67
N GLN A 102 3.34 10.28 -22.53
CA GLN A 102 2.26 11.26 -22.44
C GLN A 102 2.74 12.69 -22.73
N ASN A 103 3.90 13.09 -22.20
CA ASN A 103 4.48 14.40 -22.49
C ASN A 103 4.80 14.57 -23.97
N ARG A 104 5.27 13.50 -24.63
CA ARG A 104 5.55 13.52 -26.07
C ARG A 104 4.28 13.67 -26.92
N CYS A 105 3.16 13.05 -26.52
CA CYS A 105 1.86 13.25 -27.17
C CYS A 105 1.27 14.64 -26.93
N ASN A 106 1.46 15.22 -25.74
CA ASN A 106 0.95 16.57 -25.46
C ASN A 106 1.70 17.66 -26.26
N LEU A 107 2.99 17.47 -26.52
CA LEU A 107 3.79 18.39 -27.33
C LEU A 107 3.37 18.40 -28.81
N THR A 108 2.92 17.26 -29.37
CA THR A 108 2.47 17.19 -30.77
C THR A 108 1.06 17.74 -30.99
N ASN A 109 0.22 17.79 -29.94
CA ASN A 109 -1.15 18.31 -30.03
C ASN A 109 -1.22 19.84 -29.91
N ASN A 110 -0.21 20.48 -29.31
CA ASN A 110 -0.13 21.94 -29.16
C ASN A 110 0.62 22.63 -30.31
N SER A 111 1.06 21.87 -31.31
CA SER A 111 1.80 22.35 -32.48
C SER A 111 1.02 22.25 -33.80
N ILE A 112 -0.32 22.16 -33.72
CA ILE A 112 -1.25 22.18 -34.86
C ILE A 112 -2.25 23.32 -34.63
#